data_AF-A0A4Y9MUQ3-F1
#
_entry.id   AF-A0A4Y9MUQ3-F1
#
_cell.length_a   1.000
_cell.length_b   1.000
_cell.length_c   1.000
_cell.angle_alpha   90.00
_cell.angle_beta   90.00
_cell.angle_gamma   90.00
#
_symmetry.space_group_name_H-M   'P 1'
#
loop_
_entity.id
_entity.type
_entity.pdbx_description
1 polymer ?
#
loop_
_entity_poly.entity_id
_entity_poly.type
_entity_poly.pdbx_seq_one_letter_code
_entity_poly.pdbx_strand_id
1 'polypeptide(L)'
;MFGCGIRLKLSAALGVAAGLTAYLCGAPAPAAVLVTVAAPLLVAAAPHFLRGALSGLRAPAPAAGVSGTDFEDHIAHIARSCGVPVIMTPMTGDWGVDLIVGHRPDRVAVQCKRQARPVGAGAVQEVVAGAPMQDCTKTMVVTNSEFTPAARKLAELHGCELIGGADLPRLRATIRRLTAQTDVS
;
A
#
# COMPACT_ATOMS: atom_id res chain seq x y z
N MET A 1 8.73 -25.61 -16.99
CA MET A 1 8.06 -26.57 -16.07
C MET A 1 9.01 -27.50 -15.28
N PHE A 2 10.32 -27.60 -15.60
CA PHE A 2 11.25 -28.53 -14.93
C PHE A 2 11.73 -28.16 -13.51
N GLY A 3 11.55 -26.91 -13.06
CA GLY A 3 12.09 -26.43 -11.78
C GLY A 3 11.24 -26.72 -10.53
N CYS A 4 9.95 -27.01 -10.68
CA CYS A 4 9.03 -27.19 -9.54
C CYS A 4 9.23 -28.56 -8.85
N GLY A 5 9.39 -29.62 -9.65
CA GLY A 5 9.56 -30.98 -9.12
C GLY A 5 10.88 -31.19 -8.37
N ILE A 6 11.96 -30.52 -8.78
CA ILE A 6 13.27 -30.59 -8.10
C ILE A 6 13.21 -29.90 -6.74
N ARG A 7 12.53 -28.75 -6.64
CA ARG A 7 12.38 -28.02 -5.37
C ARG A 7 11.56 -28.79 -4.35
N LEU A 8 10.48 -29.43 -4.78
CA LEU A 8 9.64 -30.24 -3.89
C LEU A 8 10.41 -31.44 -3.33
N LYS A 9 11.20 -32.12 -4.18
CA LYS A 9 12.05 -33.24 -3.77
C LYS A 9 13.14 -32.82 -2.78
N LEU A 10 13.79 -31.69 -3.02
CA LEU A 10 14.83 -31.15 -2.13
C LEU A 10 14.26 -30.72 -0.76
N SER A 11 13.10 -30.07 -0.74
CA SER A 11 12.44 -29.68 0.51
C SER A 11 11.98 -30.89 1.34
N ALA A 12 11.47 -31.94 0.69
CA ALA A 12 11.10 -33.17 1.36
C ALA A 12 12.32 -33.89 1.97
N ALA A 13 13.43 -33.96 1.23
CA ALA A 13 14.68 -34.52 1.73
C ALA A 13 15.23 -33.76 2.95
N LEU A 14 15.13 -32.42 2.93
CA LEU A 14 15.54 -31.57 4.05
C LEU A 14 14.67 -31.80 5.30
N GLY A 15 13.36 -31.95 5.14
CA GLY A 15 12.45 -32.28 6.24
C GLY A 15 12.81 -33.60 6.89
N VAL A 16 13.00 -34.66 6.09
CA VAL A 16 13.38 -36.00 6.58
C VAL A 16 14.72 -35.97 7.32
N ALA A 17 15.72 -35.26 6.77
CA ALA A 17 17.02 -35.10 7.41
C ALA A 17 16.88 -34.40 8.78
N ALA A 18 16.15 -33.27 8.84
CA ALA A 18 15.96 -32.52 10.07
C ALA A 18 15.22 -33.32 11.16
N GLY A 19 14.18 -34.07 10.78
CA GLY A 19 13.44 -34.94 11.70
C GLY A 19 14.29 -36.10 12.23
N LEU A 20 15.07 -36.76 11.36
CA LEU A 20 15.97 -37.84 11.76
C LEU A 20 17.05 -37.33 12.72
N THR A 21 17.66 -36.18 12.44
CA THR A 21 18.63 -35.55 13.34
C THR A 21 18.00 -35.23 14.71
N ALA A 22 16.79 -34.67 14.75
CA ALA A 22 16.09 -34.39 16.00
C ALA A 22 15.86 -35.66 16.83
N TYR A 23 15.45 -36.76 16.20
CA TYR A 23 15.27 -38.06 16.87
C TYR A 23 16.58 -38.61 17.42
N LEU A 24 17.67 -38.58 16.64
CA LEU A 24 19.00 -39.04 17.07
C LEU A 24 19.58 -38.19 18.21
N CYS A 25 19.19 -36.91 18.31
CA CYS A 25 19.56 -36.03 19.41
C CYS A 25 18.64 -36.17 20.65
N GLY A 26 17.75 -37.17 20.68
CA GLY A 26 16.93 -37.51 21.85
C GLY A 26 15.55 -36.85 21.89
N ALA A 27 15.07 -36.25 20.80
CA ALA A 27 13.69 -35.78 20.73
C ALA A 27 12.71 -36.97 20.71
N PRO A 28 11.58 -36.89 21.43
CA PRO A 28 10.56 -37.94 21.36
C PRO A 28 10.00 -38.04 19.93
N ALA A 29 9.65 -39.25 19.50
CA ALA A 29 9.13 -39.54 18.16
C ALA A 29 8.07 -38.54 17.64
N PRO A 30 7.04 -38.11 18.42
CA PRO A 30 6.09 -37.11 17.95
C PRO A 30 6.73 -35.76 17.61
N ALA A 31 7.76 -35.33 18.35
CA ALA A 31 8.46 -34.08 18.08
C ALA A 31 9.32 -34.16 16.81
N ALA A 32 9.97 -35.30 16.56
CA ALA A 32 10.74 -35.53 15.34
C ALA A 32 9.88 -35.54 14.07
N VAL A 33 8.66 -36.11 14.16
CA VAL A 33 7.67 -36.07 13.07
C VAL A 33 7.21 -34.63 12.81
N LEU A 34 6.96 -33.84 13.87
CA LEU A 34 6.59 -32.44 13.73
C LEU A 34 7.67 -31.63 12.98
N VAL A 35 8.94 -31.84 13.33
CA VAL A 35 10.08 -31.18 12.66
C VAL A 35 10.15 -31.54 11.17
N THR A 36 9.89 -32.81 10.83
CA THR A 36 9.87 -33.29 9.44
C THR A 36 8.87 -32.52 8.57
N VAL A 37 7.70 -32.22 9.12
CA VAL A 37 6.62 -31.51 8.41
C VAL A 37 6.82 -29.99 8.44
N ALA A 38 7.29 -29.42 9.55
CA ALA A 38 7.41 -27.98 9.73
C ALA A 38 8.62 -27.36 9.02
N ALA A 39 9.77 -28.05 9.02
CA ALA A 39 11.01 -27.55 8.41
C ALA A 39 10.86 -27.11 6.93
N PRO A 40 10.24 -27.89 6.01
CA PRO A 40 10.09 -27.47 4.63
C PRO A 40 9.15 -26.25 4.46
N LEU A 41 8.12 -26.13 5.30
CA LEU A 41 7.21 -24.96 5.29
C LEU A 41 7.95 -23.69 5.73
N LEU A 42 8.73 -23.77 6.80
CA LEU A 42 9.52 -22.64 7.29
C LEU A 42 10.56 -22.20 6.26
N VAL A 43 11.25 -23.13 5.60
CA VAL A 43 12.25 -22.83 4.55
C VAL A 43 11.60 -22.21 3.31
N ALA A 44 10.39 -22.62 2.95
CA ALA A 44 9.65 -22.04 1.83
C ALA A 44 9.10 -20.63 2.14
N ALA A 45 8.66 -20.38 3.39
CA ALA A 45 8.07 -19.12 3.82
C ALA A 45 9.11 -18.06 4.21
N ALA A 46 10.20 -18.47 4.86
CA ALA A 46 11.25 -17.59 5.38
C ALA A 46 11.82 -16.61 4.34
N PRO A 47 12.19 -16.99 3.10
CA PRO A 47 12.76 -16.03 2.15
C PRO A 47 11.77 -14.96 1.71
N HIS A 48 10.46 -15.23 1.70
CA HIS A 48 9.45 -14.22 1.39
C HIS A 48 9.23 -13.27 2.57
N PHE A 49 9.14 -13.81 3.79
CA PHE A 49 9.01 -13.00 5.00
C PHE A 49 10.24 -12.13 5.24
N LEU A 50 11.45 -12.69 5.11
CA LEU A 50 12.72 -11.99 5.32
C LEU A 50 12.93 -10.90 4.27
N ARG A 51 12.54 -11.12 3.00
CA ARG A 51 12.55 -10.07 1.98
C ARG A 51 11.63 -8.91 2.34
N GLY A 52 10.43 -9.19 2.86
CA GLY A 52 9.51 -8.15 3.35
C GLY A 52 10.12 -7.34 4.49
N ALA A 53 10.66 -8.02 5.50
CA ALA A 53 11.26 -7.40 6.68
C ALA A 53 12.52 -6.57 6.34
N LEU A 54 13.42 -7.10 5.50
CA LEU A 54 14.65 -6.39 5.09
C LEU A 54 14.37 -5.21 4.14
N SER A 55 13.28 -5.24 3.37
CA SER A 55 12.90 -4.12 2.50
C SER A 55 12.55 -2.85 3.29
N GLY A 56 12.08 -3.02 4.54
CA GLY A 56 11.85 -1.93 5.49
C GLY A 56 13.15 -1.31 6.02
N LEU A 57 14.18 -2.12 6.29
CA LEU A 57 15.49 -1.65 6.79
C LEU A 57 16.30 -0.87 5.76
N ARG A 58 16.05 -1.08 4.46
CA ARG A 58 16.80 -0.43 3.37
C ARG A 58 16.14 0.85 2.88
N ALA A 59 15.07 1.31 3.54
CA ALA A 59 14.43 2.57 3.20
C ALA A 59 15.42 3.71 3.45
N PRO A 60 15.69 4.58 2.45
CA PRO A 60 16.40 5.81 2.73
C PRO A 60 15.62 6.57 3.80
N ALA A 61 16.35 7.22 4.72
CA ALA A 61 15.74 8.12 5.71
C ALA A 61 14.80 9.10 4.99
N PRO A 62 13.66 9.50 5.61
CA PRO A 62 12.77 10.48 5.00
C PRO A 62 13.59 11.71 4.58
N ALA A 63 13.43 12.13 3.33
CA ALA A 63 14.17 13.26 2.78
C ALA A 63 14.05 14.46 3.74
N ALA A 64 15.18 15.05 4.14
CA ALA A 64 15.16 16.26 4.94
C ALA A 64 14.57 17.41 4.10
N GLY A 65 13.38 17.88 4.48
CA GLY A 65 12.62 18.93 3.79
C GLY A 65 11.13 18.61 3.65
N VAL A 66 10.27 19.53 4.12
CA VAL A 66 8.79 19.51 4.13
C VAL A 66 8.22 18.28 4.84
N SER A 67 7.53 18.39 5.98
CA SER A 67 6.97 17.23 6.68
C SER A 67 5.87 16.50 5.86
N GLY A 68 5.41 15.32 6.31
CA GLY A 68 4.24 14.67 5.70
C GLY A 68 3.00 15.57 5.75
N THR A 69 2.78 16.17 6.92
CA THR A 69 1.73 17.16 7.16
C THR A 69 1.87 18.41 6.28
N ASP A 70 3.10 18.91 6.08
CA ASP A 70 3.33 20.06 5.20
C ASP A 70 2.97 19.73 3.73
N PHE A 71 3.14 18.47 3.32
CA PHE A 71 2.73 18.02 1.99
C PHE A 71 1.20 17.97 1.87
N GLU A 72 0.50 17.45 2.88
CA GLU A 72 -0.97 17.48 2.93
C GLU A 72 -1.50 18.92 2.88
N ASP A 73 -0.90 19.84 3.65
CA ASP A 73 -1.24 21.27 3.63
C ASP A 73 -1.02 21.90 2.25
N HIS A 74 0.08 21.53 1.57
CA HIS A 74 0.35 22.00 0.22
C HIS A 74 -0.71 21.52 -0.77
N ILE A 75 -1.09 20.25 -0.72
CA ILE A 75 -2.16 19.68 -1.57
C ILE A 75 -3.50 20.36 -1.26
N ALA A 76 -3.81 20.57 0.02
CA ALA A 76 -5.01 21.26 0.45
C ALA A 76 -5.05 22.71 -0.05
N HIS A 77 -3.91 23.43 -0.05
CA HIS A 77 -3.82 24.78 -0.61
C HIS A 77 -4.11 24.79 -2.12
N ILE A 78 -3.55 23.84 -2.88
CA ILE A 78 -3.85 23.69 -4.31
C ILE A 78 -5.35 23.43 -4.52
N ALA A 79 -5.94 22.51 -3.74
CA ALA A 79 -7.35 22.18 -3.83
C ALA A 79 -8.25 23.38 -3.51
N ARG A 80 -7.99 24.12 -2.42
CA ARG A 80 -8.75 25.33 -2.05
C ARG A 80 -8.70 26.40 -3.14
N SER A 81 -7.54 26.58 -3.77
CA SER A 81 -7.39 27.53 -4.88
C SER A 81 -8.12 27.10 -6.18
N CYS A 82 -8.74 25.92 -6.21
CA CYS A 82 -9.69 25.54 -7.26
C CYS A 82 -11.11 26.05 -7.00
N GLY A 83 -11.38 26.71 -5.86
CA GLY A 83 -12.69 27.25 -5.50
C GLY A 83 -13.66 26.23 -4.90
N VAL A 84 -13.15 25.07 -4.46
CA VAL A 84 -13.96 23.99 -3.87
C VAL A 84 -13.71 23.87 -2.35
N PRO A 85 -14.69 23.39 -1.57
CA PRO A 85 -14.48 23.09 -0.16
C PRO A 85 -13.41 22.03 0.02
N VAL A 86 -12.58 22.20 1.06
CA VAL A 86 -11.54 21.25 1.46
C VAL A 86 -11.56 21.10 2.96
N ILE A 87 -11.69 19.86 3.43
CA ILE A 87 -11.64 19.49 4.84
C ILE A 87 -10.38 18.64 5.03
N MET A 88 -9.52 19.02 5.96
CA MET A 88 -8.43 18.15 6.47
C MET A 88 -9.04 17.18 7.47
N THR A 89 -8.69 15.90 7.40
CA THR A 89 -9.12 14.93 8.42
C THR A 89 -8.19 14.95 9.64
N PRO A 90 -8.62 14.43 10.79
CA PRO A 90 -7.76 14.31 11.97
C PRO A 90 -6.58 13.36 11.70
N MET A 91 -5.42 13.61 12.31
CA MET A 91 -4.23 12.74 12.14
C MET A 91 -4.42 11.27 12.59
N THR A 92 -5.47 10.99 13.38
CA THR A 92 -5.79 9.65 13.86
C THR A 92 -7.26 9.36 13.63
N GLY A 93 -7.58 8.15 13.16
CA GLY A 93 -8.97 7.74 12.90
C GLY A 93 -9.55 8.36 11.62
N ASP A 94 -8.68 8.70 10.67
CA ASP A 94 -9.01 9.26 9.35
C ASP A 94 -9.50 8.21 8.34
N TRP A 95 -9.22 6.94 8.62
CA TRP A 95 -9.49 5.78 7.76
C TRP A 95 -8.67 5.78 6.46
N GLY A 96 -7.49 6.42 6.46
CA GLY A 96 -6.67 6.54 5.24
C GLY A 96 -7.20 7.57 4.25
N VAL A 97 -7.77 8.67 4.75
CA VAL A 97 -8.25 9.80 3.96
C VAL A 97 -7.71 11.05 4.61
N ASP A 98 -6.74 11.73 3.98
CA ASP A 98 -6.14 12.93 4.57
C ASP A 98 -6.98 14.19 4.28
N LEU A 99 -7.60 14.24 3.09
CA LEU A 99 -8.44 15.36 2.66
C LEU A 99 -9.78 14.89 2.09
N ILE A 100 -10.82 15.69 2.33
CA ILE A 100 -12.11 15.59 1.66
C ILE A 100 -12.29 16.84 0.81
N VAL A 101 -12.49 16.68 -0.50
CA VAL A 101 -12.56 17.78 -1.48
C VAL A 101 -13.90 17.78 -2.21
N GLY A 102 -14.53 18.95 -2.33
CA GLY A 102 -15.77 19.14 -3.09
C GLY A 102 -17.05 19.10 -2.25
N HIS A 103 -18.18 19.01 -2.94
CA HIS A 103 -19.52 19.01 -2.35
C HIS A 103 -20.16 17.63 -2.43
N ARG A 104 -21.11 17.36 -1.54
CA ARG A 104 -21.98 16.17 -1.67
C ARG A 104 -22.86 16.32 -2.93
N PRO A 105 -23.23 15.20 -3.59
CA PRO A 105 -22.85 13.82 -3.25
C PRO A 105 -21.44 13.43 -3.74
N ASP A 106 -20.84 14.20 -4.64
CA ASP A 106 -19.61 13.83 -5.37
C ASP A 106 -18.29 14.26 -4.70
N ARG A 107 -18.19 14.06 -3.39
CA ARG A 107 -16.95 14.37 -2.66
C ARG A 107 -15.83 13.40 -3.03
N VAL A 108 -14.62 13.93 -3.09
CA VAL A 108 -13.40 13.18 -3.36
C VAL A 108 -12.64 12.96 -2.05
N ALA A 109 -12.43 11.70 -1.69
CA ALA A 109 -11.49 11.31 -0.65
C ALA A 109 -10.08 11.30 -1.23
N VAL A 110 -9.14 11.99 -0.57
CA VAL A 110 -7.77 12.15 -1.03
C VAL A 110 -6.80 11.60 0.01
N GLN A 111 -5.95 10.66 -0.38
CA GLN A 111 -4.79 10.26 0.40
C GLN A 111 -3.53 10.90 -0.21
N CYS A 112 -2.79 11.63 0.60
CA CYS A 112 -1.49 12.19 0.32
C CYS A 112 -0.40 11.23 0.80
N LYS A 113 0.59 10.95 -0.05
CA LYS A 113 1.79 10.18 0.34
C LYS A 113 3.03 10.96 -0.04
N ARG A 114 3.83 11.35 0.96
CA ARG A 114 5.16 11.92 0.74
C ARG A 114 6.24 10.90 1.08
N GLN A 115 6.94 10.40 0.08
CA GLN A 115 8.01 9.40 0.28
C GLN A 115 9.01 9.38 -0.87
N ALA A 116 10.20 8.84 -0.61
CA ALA A 116 11.26 8.74 -1.63
C ALA A 116 11.02 7.60 -2.64
N ARG A 117 10.27 6.56 -2.25
CA ARG A 117 10.02 5.38 -3.08
C ARG A 117 8.68 5.47 -3.80
N PRO A 118 8.49 4.74 -4.91
CA PRO A 118 7.18 4.65 -5.55
C PRO A 118 6.10 4.18 -4.58
N VAL A 119 4.92 4.78 -4.67
CA VAL A 119 3.75 4.46 -3.85
C VAL A 119 3.15 3.12 -4.28
N GLY A 120 2.94 2.24 -3.30
CA GLY A 120 2.38 0.91 -3.47
C GLY A 120 0.86 0.88 -3.52
N ALA A 121 0.30 -0.30 -3.79
CA ALA A 121 -1.16 -0.49 -3.85
C ALA A 121 -1.87 -0.22 -2.52
N GLY A 122 -1.17 -0.29 -1.38
CA GLY A 122 -1.73 0.00 -0.06
C GLY A 122 -2.39 1.38 0.04
N ALA A 123 -1.78 2.43 -0.53
CA ALA A 123 -2.37 3.77 -0.51
C ALA A 123 -3.73 3.84 -1.24
N VAL A 124 -3.88 3.04 -2.30
CA VAL A 124 -5.16 2.93 -3.03
C VAL A 124 -6.18 2.15 -2.21
N GLN A 125 -5.76 1.05 -1.57
CA GLN A 125 -6.63 0.25 -0.69
C GLN A 125 -7.17 1.09 0.47
N GLU A 126 -6.28 1.85 1.12
CA GLU A 126 -6.60 2.76 2.22
C GLU A 126 -7.69 3.75 1.80
N VAL A 127 -7.44 4.57 0.77
CA VAL A 127 -8.39 5.61 0.37
C VAL A 127 -9.70 5.05 -0.19
N VAL A 128 -9.66 3.90 -0.88
CA VAL A 128 -10.87 3.24 -1.42
C VAL A 128 -11.74 2.71 -0.29
N ALA A 129 -11.14 2.10 0.73
CA ALA A 129 -11.88 1.64 1.91
C ALA A 129 -12.34 2.81 2.81
N GLY A 130 -11.55 3.88 2.89
CA GLY A 130 -11.82 5.05 3.73
C GLY A 130 -12.86 6.01 3.16
N ALA A 131 -12.99 6.11 1.82
CA ALA A 131 -13.96 6.99 1.16
C ALA A 131 -15.40 6.89 1.72
N PRO A 132 -16.02 5.70 1.85
CA PRO A 132 -17.37 5.58 2.40
C PRO A 132 -17.47 6.00 3.87
N MET A 133 -16.40 5.86 4.66
CA MET A 133 -16.37 6.31 6.06
C MET A 133 -16.43 7.85 6.17
N GLN A 134 -16.12 8.57 5.09
CA GLN A 134 -16.14 10.02 4.99
C GLN A 134 -17.26 10.54 4.05
N ASP A 135 -18.23 9.68 3.70
CA ASP A 135 -19.21 9.86 2.60
C ASP A 135 -18.63 10.55 1.35
N CYS A 136 -17.56 9.98 0.83
CA CYS A 136 -16.97 10.33 -0.46
C CYS A 136 -17.30 9.24 -1.48
N THR A 137 -17.63 9.64 -2.71
CA THR A 137 -17.96 8.71 -3.80
C THR A 137 -16.82 8.56 -4.80
N LYS A 138 -15.84 9.47 -4.76
CA LYS A 138 -14.65 9.47 -5.62
C LYS A 138 -13.40 9.37 -4.75
N THR A 139 -12.34 8.81 -5.31
CA THR A 139 -11.07 8.61 -4.60
C THR A 139 -9.89 9.09 -5.41
N MET A 140 -8.86 9.59 -4.72
CA MET A 140 -7.64 10.05 -5.35
C MET A 140 -6.44 9.80 -4.43
N VAL A 141 -5.31 9.41 -5.00
CA VAL A 141 -4.02 9.38 -4.30
C VAL A 141 -3.09 10.41 -4.94
N VAL A 142 -2.51 11.28 -4.10
CA VAL A 142 -1.55 12.30 -4.50
C VAL A 142 -0.20 12.03 -3.86
N THR A 143 0.88 12.09 -4.63
CA THR A 143 2.23 11.86 -4.11
C THR A 143 3.27 12.73 -4.80
N ASN A 144 4.37 12.99 -4.11
CA ASN A 144 5.56 13.61 -4.69
C ASN A 144 6.41 12.62 -5.53
N SER A 145 6.09 11.33 -5.48
CA SER A 145 6.83 10.25 -6.15
C SER A 145 6.06 9.66 -7.33
N GLU A 146 6.46 8.49 -7.80
CA GLU A 146 5.73 7.70 -8.80
C GLU A 146 4.84 6.64 -8.14
N PHE A 147 4.02 5.97 -8.95
CA PHE A 147 3.23 4.81 -8.53
C PHE A 147 3.78 3.52 -9.10
N THR A 148 3.79 2.47 -8.28
CA THR A 148 4.09 1.11 -8.73
C THR A 148 3.06 0.61 -9.77
N PRO A 149 3.41 -0.35 -10.64
CA PRO A 149 2.47 -0.95 -11.58
C PRO A 149 1.25 -1.58 -10.89
N ALA A 150 1.44 -2.17 -9.70
CA ALA A 150 0.35 -2.74 -8.92
C ALA A 150 -0.63 -1.67 -8.42
N ALA A 151 -0.12 -0.51 -7.96
CA ALA A 151 -0.96 0.62 -7.56
C ALA A 151 -1.78 1.15 -8.74
N ARG A 152 -1.16 1.31 -9.91
CA ARG A 152 -1.85 1.76 -11.13
C ARG A 152 -2.97 0.81 -11.54
N LYS A 153 -2.68 -0.50 -11.57
CA LYS A 153 -3.68 -1.53 -11.89
C LYS A 153 -4.85 -1.55 -10.91
N LEU A 154 -4.57 -1.39 -9.61
CA LEU A 154 -5.62 -1.36 -8.60
C LEU A 154 -6.44 -0.08 -8.69
N ALA A 155 -5.81 1.05 -8.95
CA ALA A 155 -6.48 2.33 -9.10
C ALA A 155 -7.43 2.32 -10.30
N GLU A 156 -7.00 1.76 -11.44
CA GLU A 156 -7.85 1.55 -12.62
C GLU A 156 -9.08 0.71 -12.29
N LEU A 157 -8.92 -0.39 -11.56
CA LEU A 157 -10.03 -1.28 -11.16
C LEU A 157 -11.08 -0.57 -10.30
N HIS A 158 -10.64 0.33 -9.41
CA HIS A 158 -11.53 1.04 -8.48
C HIS A 158 -11.91 2.45 -8.92
N GLY A 159 -11.48 2.90 -10.11
CA GLY A 159 -11.69 4.28 -10.55
C GLY A 159 -11.01 5.32 -9.64
N CYS A 160 -9.90 4.96 -8.99
CA CYS A 160 -9.12 5.85 -8.15
C CYS A 160 -8.18 6.69 -9.00
N GLU A 161 -8.20 8.01 -8.82
CA GLU A 161 -7.34 8.94 -9.56
C GLU A 161 -5.94 8.97 -8.97
N LEU A 162 -4.91 8.95 -9.82
CA LEU A 162 -3.51 8.95 -9.38
C LEU A 162 -2.81 10.22 -9.88
N ILE A 163 -2.26 11.00 -8.95
CA ILE A 163 -1.45 12.19 -9.25
C ILE A 163 -0.04 11.99 -8.67
N GLY A 164 0.91 11.65 -9.54
CA GLY A 164 2.32 11.52 -9.17
C GLY A 164 3.04 12.85 -9.18
N GLY A 165 4.31 12.86 -8.75
CA GLY A 165 5.11 14.09 -8.67
C GLY A 165 5.21 14.85 -10.00
N ALA A 166 5.41 14.13 -11.11
CA ALA A 166 5.43 14.71 -12.45
C ALA A 166 4.06 15.25 -12.92
N ASP A 167 2.97 14.74 -12.36
CA ASP A 167 1.60 15.12 -12.70
C ASP A 167 1.00 16.17 -11.75
N LEU A 168 1.71 16.58 -10.70
CA LEU A 168 1.25 17.63 -9.75
C LEU A 168 0.76 18.92 -10.43
N PRO A 169 1.40 19.43 -11.51
CA PRO A 169 0.87 20.60 -12.24
C PRO A 169 -0.56 20.40 -12.77
N ARG A 170 -0.98 19.16 -13.02
CA ARG A 170 -2.31 18.80 -13.51
C ARG A 170 -3.35 18.65 -12.40
N LEU A 171 -2.95 18.63 -11.12
CA LEU A 171 -3.83 18.42 -9.98
C LEU A 171 -5.05 19.36 -10.00
N ARG A 172 -4.86 20.65 -10.33
CA ARG A 172 -5.94 21.64 -10.43
C ARG A 172 -7.01 21.24 -11.45
N ALA A 173 -6.57 20.79 -12.63
CA ALA A 173 -7.47 20.36 -13.69
C ALA A 173 -8.22 19.09 -13.30
N THR A 174 -7.53 18.14 -12.65
CA THR A 174 -8.15 16.91 -12.14
C THR A 174 -9.20 17.22 -11.08
N ILE A 175 -8.89 18.06 -10.09
CA ILE A 175 -9.85 18.46 -9.04
C ILE A 175 -11.09 19.08 -9.68
N ARG A 176 -10.90 20.08 -10.55
CA ARG A 176 -12.02 20.72 -11.26
C ARG A 176 -12.87 19.71 -12.04
N ARG A 177 -12.25 18.76 -12.75
CA ARG A 177 -12.99 17.70 -13.46
C ARG A 177 -13.82 16.84 -12.51
N LEU A 178 -13.23 16.40 -11.40
CA LEU A 178 -13.89 15.51 -10.45
C LEU A 178 -15.01 16.20 -9.68
N THR A 179 -14.90 17.50 -9.42
CA THR A 179 -15.89 18.28 -8.67
C THR A 179 -16.89 19.05 -9.55
N ALA A 180 -16.64 19.24 -10.85
CA ALA A 180 -17.57 19.91 -11.76
C ALA A 180 -18.73 19.02 -12.24
N GLN A 181 -18.61 17.69 -12.08
CA GLN A 181 -19.72 16.77 -12.36
C GLN A 181 -20.91 16.95 -11.40
N THR A 182 -20.82 17.89 -10.45
CA THR A 182 -21.81 18.21 -9.42
C THR A 182 -22.86 19.24 -9.87
N ASP A 183 -22.61 20.02 -10.94
CA ASP A 183 -23.51 21.10 -11.38
C ASP A 183 -24.61 20.63 -12.37
N VAL A 184 -24.65 19.35 -12.72
CA VAL A 184 -25.62 18.77 -13.65
C VAL A 184 -26.37 17.61 -12.96
N SER A 185 -27.21 17.93 -11.99
CA SER A 185 -28.21 17.02 -11.41
C SER A 185 -29.37 17.81 -10.80
#